data_AF-A0A7C8TQT4-F1
#
_entry.id   AF-A0A7C8TQT4-F1
#
_cell.length_a   1.000
_cell.length_b   1.000
_cell.length_c   1.000
_cell.angle_alpha   90.00
_cell.angle_beta   90.00
_cell.angle_gamma   90.00
#
_symmetry.space_group_name_H-M   'P 1'
#
loop_
_entity.id
_entity.type
_entity.pdbx_description
1 polymer ?
#
loop_
_entity_poly.entity_id
_entity_poly.type
_entity_poly.pdbx_seq_one_letter_code
_entity_poly.pdbx_strand_id
1 'polypeptide(L)'
;MIPICPDEVLERNPQFKTVFQNLTVNKLNSDASTKLSNEGAKESEDVDKRLTTIREDLVKTKIIRQRLVHILNELPPDLREVIDLYLCSQNSGAVLRKDDEAFFLEGLPLICKALNKVILEDATDLANMCGGNDVTPYTLPAHIAHRLQSLQSRRTHLYNLRTQSLKKTLHLTTLLRTQISITIKLIEQTKHGLSSRAQKSQAKHLALVSESLEGKVKIMYFEQLDRIYDDDTTGALAFYKEHLEDVKVRLKKQGRKAEGELEEYEGFGEGVKRDVVRYAKVLDELERVTVEVQRLQGDF
;
A
#
# COMPACT_ATOMS: atom_id res chain seq x y z
N MET A 1 2.68 -22.53 22.97
CA MET A 1 2.10 -21.30 22.39
C MET A 1 0.70 -21.57 21.92
N ILE A 2 -0.27 -20.74 22.30
CA ILE A 2 -1.62 -20.83 21.76
C ILE A 2 -1.66 -20.05 20.43
N PRO A 3 -2.12 -20.65 19.32
CA PRO A 3 -2.22 -19.97 18.04
C PRO A 3 -3.18 -18.77 18.13
N ILE A 4 -2.78 -17.65 17.52
CA ILE A 4 -3.61 -16.45 17.43
C ILE A 4 -4.70 -16.74 16.40
N CYS A 5 -5.95 -16.93 16.86
CA CYS A 5 -7.08 -17.15 15.99
C CYS A 5 -7.74 -15.79 15.66
N PRO A 6 -8.01 -15.48 14.38
CA PRO A 6 -8.76 -14.27 14.01
C PRO A 6 -10.18 -14.32 14.57
N ASP A 7 -10.69 -13.20 15.06
CA ASP A 7 -12.05 -13.10 15.61
C ASP A 7 -13.12 -13.52 14.58
N GLU A 8 -12.88 -13.26 13.29
CA GLU A 8 -13.74 -13.71 12.18
C GLU A 8 -13.94 -15.24 12.15
N VAL A 9 -12.91 -16.02 12.51
CA VAL A 9 -12.97 -17.50 12.52
C VAL A 9 -13.73 -18.00 13.74
N LEU A 10 -13.60 -17.30 14.88
CA LEU A 10 -14.33 -17.59 16.11
C LEU A 10 -15.82 -17.25 15.97
N GLU A 11 -16.17 -16.18 15.26
CA GLU A 11 -17.57 -15.83 14.98
C GLU A 11 -18.23 -16.79 14.00
N ARG A 12 -17.49 -17.27 12.99
CA ARG A 12 -18.01 -18.22 12.00
C ARG A 12 -18.24 -19.63 12.56
N ASN A 13 -17.53 -20.01 13.63
CA ASN A 13 -17.64 -21.33 14.26
C ASN A 13 -17.88 -21.22 15.78
N PRO A 14 -19.14 -21.11 16.23
CA PRO A 14 -19.46 -20.89 17.65
C PRO A 14 -19.04 -22.07 18.55
N GLN A 15 -19.12 -23.31 18.05
CA GLN A 15 -18.64 -24.50 18.78
C GLN A 15 -17.12 -24.51 18.94
N PHE A 16 -16.37 -24.04 17.93
CA PHE A 16 -14.93 -23.90 18.04
C PHE A 16 -14.57 -22.76 19.00
N LYS A 17 -15.32 -21.66 18.99
CA LYS A 17 -15.13 -20.53 19.92
C LYS A 17 -15.29 -20.96 21.37
N THR A 18 -16.32 -21.75 21.71
CA THR A 18 -16.51 -22.23 23.09
C THR A 18 -15.36 -23.13 23.54
N VAL A 19 -14.90 -24.04 22.68
CA VAL A 19 -13.76 -24.91 22.98
C VAL A 19 -12.46 -24.11 23.11
N PHE A 20 -12.19 -23.20 22.17
CA PHE A 20 -11.00 -22.34 22.19
C PHE A 20 -10.98 -21.44 23.42
N GLN A 21 -12.11 -20.82 23.79
CA GLN A 21 -12.24 -20.04 25.03
C GLN A 21 -12.06 -20.91 26.27
N ASN A 22 -12.65 -22.10 26.33
CA ASN A 22 -12.47 -22.99 27.48
C ASN A 22 -11.00 -23.45 27.61
N LEU A 23 -10.34 -23.78 26.49
CA LEU A 23 -8.93 -24.15 26.48
C LEU A 23 -8.03 -22.98 26.90
N THR A 24 -8.23 -21.79 26.34
CA THR A 24 -7.40 -20.61 26.66
C THR A 24 -7.65 -20.05 28.06
N VAL A 25 -8.89 -20.09 28.55
CA VAL A 25 -9.28 -19.47 29.83
C VAL A 25 -9.16 -20.44 30.99
N ASN A 26 -9.62 -21.69 30.86
CA ASN A 26 -9.70 -22.61 31.99
C ASN A 26 -8.59 -23.66 32.01
N LYS A 27 -8.11 -24.11 30.85
CA LYS A 27 -7.22 -25.28 30.78
C LYS A 27 -5.77 -24.97 30.47
N LEU A 28 -5.45 -23.87 29.81
CA LEU A 28 -4.09 -23.56 29.36
C LEU A 28 -3.61 -22.20 29.86
N ASN A 29 -2.32 -22.12 30.15
CA ASN A 29 -1.57 -20.88 30.37
C ASN A 29 -1.20 -20.24 29.04
N SER A 30 -0.70 -19.00 29.08
CA SER A 30 -0.30 -18.24 27.89
C SER A 30 0.81 -18.92 27.05
N ASP A 31 1.62 -19.76 27.70
CA ASP A 31 2.68 -20.58 27.07
C ASP A 31 2.16 -21.91 26.48
N ALA A 32 0.86 -22.21 26.64
CA ALA A 32 0.19 -23.47 26.33
C ALA A 32 0.53 -24.66 27.26
N SER A 33 1.09 -24.40 28.45
CA SER A 33 1.10 -25.39 29.53
C SER A 33 -0.29 -25.54 30.15
N THR A 34 -0.58 -26.69 30.74
CA THR A 34 -1.87 -26.94 31.41
C THR A 34 -1.98 -26.13 32.71
N LYS A 35 -3.11 -25.47 32.92
CA LYS A 35 -3.47 -24.87 34.21
C LYS A 35 -3.67 -25.97 35.23
N LEU A 36 -2.75 -26.06 36.18
CA LEU A 36 -2.86 -26.97 37.32
C LEU A 36 -3.88 -26.40 38.32
N SER A 37 -4.60 -27.30 39.02
CA SER A 37 -5.34 -26.92 40.23
C SER A 37 -4.37 -26.37 41.28
N ASN A 38 -4.85 -25.59 42.24
CA ASN A 38 -4.00 -25.09 43.35
C ASN A 38 -3.29 -26.24 44.08
N GLU A 39 -3.91 -27.41 44.18
CA GLU A 39 -3.31 -28.63 44.74
C GLU A 39 -2.25 -29.22 43.80
N GLY A 40 -2.58 -29.38 42.51
CA GLY A 40 -1.63 -29.87 41.51
C GLY A 40 -0.43 -28.95 41.27
N ALA A 41 -0.60 -27.63 41.47
CA ALA A 41 0.48 -26.66 41.42
C ALA A 41 1.45 -26.84 42.59
N LYS A 42 0.92 -27.09 43.81
CA LYS A 42 1.73 -27.41 44.98
C LYS A 42 2.45 -28.74 44.84
N GLU A 43 1.77 -29.78 44.36
CA GLU A 43 2.39 -31.08 44.09
C GLU A 43 3.49 -30.98 43.04
N SER A 44 3.26 -30.24 41.95
CA SER A 44 4.29 -29.98 40.94
C SER A 44 5.48 -29.23 41.53
N GLU A 45 5.23 -28.20 42.35
CA GLU A 45 6.30 -27.44 43.01
C GLU A 45 7.10 -28.32 43.99
N ASP A 46 6.43 -29.21 44.73
CA ASP A 46 7.08 -30.15 45.64
C ASP A 46 7.90 -31.20 44.89
N VAL A 47 7.40 -31.69 43.75
CA VAL A 47 8.14 -32.58 42.85
C VAL A 47 9.36 -31.85 42.28
N ASP A 48 9.21 -30.62 41.82
CA ASP A 48 10.31 -29.81 41.28
C ASP A 48 11.37 -29.58 42.36
N LYS A 49 10.98 -29.25 43.59
CA LYS A 49 11.91 -29.13 44.73
C LYS A 49 12.66 -30.44 44.99
N ARG A 50 11.97 -31.57 45.07
CA ARG A 50 12.60 -32.90 45.25
C ARG A 50 13.55 -33.24 44.10
N LEU A 51 13.16 -32.90 42.90
CA LEU A 51 13.95 -33.15 41.70
C LEU A 51 15.20 -32.25 41.70
N THR A 52 15.10 -30.99 42.12
CA THR A 52 16.26 -30.12 42.30
C THR A 52 17.22 -30.65 43.35
N THR A 53 16.73 -31.12 44.51
CA THR A 53 17.60 -31.69 45.54
C THR A 53 18.31 -32.95 45.05
N ILE A 54 17.60 -33.87 44.41
CA ILE A 54 18.19 -35.09 43.84
C ILE A 54 19.24 -34.75 42.76
N ARG A 55 18.94 -33.77 41.89
CA ARG A 55 19.89 -33.32 40.87
C ARG A 55 21.13 -32.70 41.50
N GLU A 56 20.98 -31.86 42.52
CA GLU A 56 22.10 -31.28 43.25
C GLU A 56 22.97 -32.36 43.88
N ASP A 57 22.37 -33.36 44.53
CA ASP A 57 23.11 -34.45 45.17
C ASP A 57 23.84 -35.34 44.17
N LEU A 58 23.20 -35.66 43.05
CA LEU A 58 23.84 -36.40 41.95
C LEU A 58 25.01 -35.59 41.37
N VAL A 59 24.81 -34.30 41.10
CA VAL A 59 25.87 -33.43 40.55
C VAL A 59 27.03 -33.28 41.53
N LYS A 60 26.77 -33.04 42.82
CA LYS A 60 27.80 -33.00 43.88
C LYS A 60 28.62 -34.29 43.88
N THR A 61 27.94 -35.44 43.92
CA THR A 61 28.59 -36.76 43.91
C THR A 61 29.43 -36.95 42.66
N LYS A 62 28.91 -36.58 41.48
CA LYS A 62 29.62 -36.69 40.20
C LYS A 62 30.85 -35.79 40.14
N ILE A 63 30.74 -34.53 40.57
CA ILE A 63 31.86 -33.58 40.58
C ILE A 63 32.94 -34.09 41.53
N ILE A 64 32.58 -34.45 42.77
CA ILE A 64 33.53 -34.99 43.75
C ILE A 64 34.23 -36.23 43.18
N ARG A 65 33.49 -37.15 42.57
CA ARG A 65 34.07 -38.36 41.95
C ARG A 65 35.06 -38.02 40.83
N GLN A 66 34.67 -37.14 39.90
CA GLN A 66 35.52 -36.76 38.77
C GLN A 66 36.79 -36.05 39.23
N ARG A 67 36.69 -35.22 40.27
CA ARG A 67 37.85 -34.50 40.82
C ARG A 67 38.73 -35.38 41.69
N LEU A 68 38.15 -36.30 42.47
CA LEU A 68 38.92 -37.31 43.20
C LEU A 68 39.83 -38.09 42.26
N VAL A 69 39.31 -38.58 41.12
CA VAL A 69 40.11 -39.29 40.11
C VAL A 69 41.27 -38.45 39.58
N HIS A 70 41.07 -37.14 39.41
CA HIS A 70 42.11 -36.23 38.93
C HIS A 70 43.22 -36.01 39.97
N ILE A 71 42.86 -36.00 41.26
CA ILE A 71 43.75 -35.72 42.39
C ILE A 71 44.50 -36.97 42.87
N LEU A 72 44.09 -38.18 42.45
CA LEU A 72 44.75 -39.46 42.82
C LEU A 72 46.27 -39.45 42.63
N ASN A 73 46.79 -38.68 41.66
CA ASN A 73 48.21 -38.59 41.36
C ASN A 73 49.00 -37.70 42.35
N GLU A 74 48.32 -36.83 43.10
CA GLU A 74 48.92 -35.92 44.09
C GLU A 74 48.88 -36.50 45.52
N LEU A 75 48.22 -37.65 45.71
CA LEU A 75 48.07 -38.29 47.01
C LEU A 75 49.13 -39.37 47.28
N PRO A 76 49.40 -39.67 48.57
CA PRO A 76 50.22 -40.81 48.96
C PRO A 76 49.72 -42.13 48.34
N PRO A 77 50.64 -43.04 47.95
CA PRO A 77 50.31 -44.26 47.21
C PRO A 77 49.33 -45.16 47.97
N ASP A 78 49.44 -45.23 49.29
CA ASP A 78 48.59 -46.05 50.16
C ASP A 78 47.14 -45.51 50.20
N LEU A 79 46.96 -44.18 50.20
CA LEU A 79 45.64 -43.55 50.14
C LEU A 79 45.01 -43.69 48.75
N ARG A 80 45.83 -43.69 47.69
CA ARG A 80 45.37 -43.87 46.32
C ARG A 80 44.72 -45.24 46.10
N GLU A 81 45.34 -46.30 46.62
CA GLU A 81 44.81 -47.67 46.50
C GLU A 81 43.46 -47.82 47.22
N VAL A 82 43.32 -47.23 48.41
CA VAL A 82 42.07 -47.24 49.19
C VAL A 82 40.96 -46.44 48.49
N ILE A 83 41.30 -45.29 47.88
CA ILE A 83 40.32 -44.48 47.12
C ILE A 83 39.90 -45.20 45.83
N ASP A 84 40.82 -45.82 45.10
CA ASP A 84 40.49 -46.60 43.89
C ASP A 84 39.59 -47.80 44.23
N LEU A 85 39.89 -48.49 45.33
CA LEU A 85 39.04 -49.57 45.86
C LEU A 85 37.65 -49.05 46.24
N TYR A 86 37.54 -47.87 46.87
CA TYR A 86 36.28 -47.24 47.23
C TYR A 86 35.45 -46.84 46.00
N LEU A 87 36.08 -46.26 44.98
CA LEU A 87 35.44 -45.87 43.72
C LEU A 87 34.93 -47.08 42.92
N CYS A 88 35.66 -48.20 42.95
CA CYS A 88 35.23 -49.48 42.36
C CYS A 88 34.12 -50.13 43.17
N SER A 89 34.23 -50.10 44.50
CA SER A 89 33.27 -50.68 45.44
C SER A 89 31.87 -50.06 45.34
N GLN A 90 31.78 -48.73 45.24
CA GLN A 90 30.49 -48.04 45.10
C GLN A 90 29.69 -48.46 43.85
N ASN A 91 30.35 -48.92 42.79
CA ASN A 91 29.67 -49.41 41.58
C ASN A 91 29.29 -50.90 41.67
N SER A 92 29.92 -51.66 42.58
CA SER A 92 29.79 -53.11 42.69
C SER A 92 29.07 -53.58 43.96
N GLY A 93 28.77 -52.69 44.91
CA GLY A 93 28.10 -53.02 46.17
C GLY A 93 28.96 -53.80 47.18
N ALA A 94 30.29 -53.79 47.01
CA ALA A 94 31.21 -54.52 47.88
C ALA A 94 31.39 -53.82 49.23
N VAL A 95 31.50 -54.57 50.33
CA VAL A 95 31.73 -54.00 51.67
C VAL A 95 33.23 -53.83 51.88
N LEU A 96 33.69 -52.61 52.19
CA LEU A 96 35.09 -52.33 52.53
C LEU A 96 35.47 -52.97 53.87
N ARG A 97 36.76 -53.28 54.05
CA ARG A 97 37.28 -53.72 55.34
C ARG A 97 37.30 -52.54 56.31
N LYS A 98 37.04 -52.81 57.59
CA LYS A 98 37.00 -51.78 58.64
C LYS A 98 38.34 -51.03 58.80
N ASP A 99 39.45 -51.69 58.50
CA ASP A 99 40.79 -51.11 58.59
C ASP A 99 41.05 -50.10 57.45
N ASP A 100 40.60 -50.42 56.23
CA ASP A 100 40.68 -49.52 55.07
C ASP A 100 39.76 -48.30 55.25
N GLU A 101 38.60 -48.50 55.88
CA GLU A 101 37.68 -47.41 56.25
C GLU A 101 38.29 -46.48 57.29
N ALA A 102 38.95 -47.01 58.33
CA ALA A 102 39.65 -46.22 59.33
C ALA A 102 40.80 -45.39 58.72
N PHE A 103 41.59 -45.98 57.83
CA PHE A 103 42.68 -45.31 57.14
C PHE A 103 42.19 -44.19 56.19
N PHE A 104 41.08 -44.43 55.48
CA PHE A 104 40.43 -43.40 54.67
C PHE A 104 39.93 -42.21 55.51
N LEU A 105 39.33 -42.48 56.67
CA LEU A 105 38.87 -41.45 57.60
C LEU A 105 40.03 -40.62 58.17
N GLU A 106 41.18 -41.22 58.41
CA GLU A 106 42.40 -40.53 58.86
C GLU A 106 43.01 -39.66 57.75
N GLY A 107 42.97 -40.11 56.49
CA GLY A 107 43.44 -39.36 55.32
C GLY A 107 42.47 -38.29 54.80
N LEU A 108 41.25 -38.24 55.32
CA LEU A 108 40.17 -37.34 54.89
C LEU A 108 40.57 -35.85 54.90
N PRO A 109 41.31 -35.31 55.89
CA PRO A 109 41.75 -33.91 55.88
C PRO A 109 42.64 -33.55 54.69
N LEU A 110 43.53 -34.48 54.28
CA LEU A 110 44.44 -34.28 53.16
C LEU A 110 43.67 -34.31 51.83
N ILE A 111 42.75 -35.28 51.69
CA ILE A 111 41.85 -35.40 50.54
C ILE A 111 40.99 -34.14 50.40
N CYS A 112 40.37 -33.67 51.49
CA CYS A 112 39.55 -32.46 51.50
C CYS A 112 40.36 -31.22 51.13
N LYS A 113 41.60 -31.09 51.60
CA LYS A 113 42.47 -29.95 51.26
C LYS A 113 42.80 -29.92 49.77
N ALA A 114 43.16 -31.06 49.19
CA ALA A 114 43.48 -31.17 47.77
C ALA A 114 42.23 -30.97 46.89
N LEU A 115 41.09 -31.57 47.26
CA LEU A 115 39.80 -31.34 46.59
C LEU A 115 39.39 -29.88 46.60
N ASN A 116 39.46 -29.22 47.75
CA ASN A 116 39.10 -27.80 47.86
C ASN A 116 39.98 -26.94 46.97
N LYS A 117 41.29 -27.24 46.87
CA LYS A 117 42.21 -26.53 45.97
C LYS A 117 41.76 -26.64 44.51
N VAL A 118 41.52 -27.85 44.01
CA VAL A 118 41.12 -28.09 42.61
C VAL A 118 39.73 -27.51 42.31
N ILE A 119 38.77 -27.63 43.23
CA ILE A 119 37.43 -27.04 43.06
C ILE A 119 37.50 -25.51 43.02
N LEU A 120 38.38 -24.90 43.81
CA LEU A 120 38.60 -23.45 43.77
C LEU A 120 39.27 -23.02 42.46
N GLU A 121 40.26 -23.77 41.96
CA GLU A 121 40.89 -23.55 40.65
C GLU A 121 39.86 -23.61 39.52
N ASP A 122 39.03 -24.65 39.48
CA ASP A 122 37.92 -24.77 38.52
C ASP A 122 36.94 -23.59 38.61
N ALA A 123 36.59 -23.17 39.83
CA ALA A 123 35.67 -22.07 40.04
C ALA A 123 36.29 -20.74 39.59
N THR A 124 37.60 -20.55 39.76
CA THR A 124 38.32 -19.39 39.21
C THR A 124 38.40 -19.43 37.68
N ASP A 125 38.62 -20.58 37.08
CA ASP A 125 38.61 -20.74 35.62
C ASP A 125 37.22 -20.45 35.03
N LEU A 126 36.15 -20.94 35.68
CA LEU A 126 34.77 -20.64 35.32
C LEU A 126 34.44 -19.14 35.47
N ALA A 127 34.96 -18.51 36.53
CA ALA A 127 34.82 -17.06 36.73
C ALA A 127 35.54 -16.27 35.62
N ASN A 128 36.76 -16.67 35.26
CA ASN A 128 37.53 -16.09 34.16
C ASN A 128 36.79 -16.23 32.82
N MET A 129 36.21 -17.40 32.53
CA MET A 129 35.41 -17.62 31.32
C MET A 129 34.13 -16.78 31.26
N CYS A 130 33.58 -16.35 32.40
CA CYS A 130 32.41 -15.47 32.44
C CYS A 130 32.72 -14.02 32.04
N GLY A 131 34.00 -13.65 31.88
CA GLY A 131 34.45 -12.45 31.18
C GLY A 131 34.29 -11.13 31.96
N GLY A 132 34.27 -11.18 33.30
CA GLY A 132 34.23 -9.98 34.14
C GLY A 132 35.38 -9.96 35.14
N ASN A 133 36.14 -8.86 35.18
CA ASN A 133 37.27 -8.68 36.11
C ASN A 133 36.84 -8.72 37.59
N ASP A 134 35.54 -8.58 37.89
CA ASP A 134 34.96 -8.57 39.25
C ASP A 134 34.29 -9.91 39.63
N VAL A 135 34.34 -10.93 38.76
CA VAL A 135 33.70 -12.23 39.04
C VAL A 135 34.66 -13.08 39.88
N THR A 136 34.26 -13.38 41.11
CA THR A 136 34.97 -14.29 42.00
C THR A 136 34.17 -15.60 42.11
N PRO A 137 34.79 -16.72 42.54
CA PRO A 137 34.09 -17.98 42.78
C PRO A 137 32.81 -17.83 43.64
N TYR A 138 32.82 -16.89 44.59
CA TYR A 138 31.70 -16.62 45.49
C TYR A 138 30.58 -15.79 44.85
N THR A 139 30.89 -14.92 43.89
CA THR A 139 29.89 -14.10 43.19
C THR A 139 29.33 -14.76 41.92
N LEU A 140 29.95 -15.87 41.49
CA LEU A 140 29.57 -16.63 40.29
C LEU A 140 28.10 -17.12 40.30
N PRO A 141 27.55 -17.72 41.39
CA PRO A 141 26.16 -18.18 41.38
C PRO A 141 25.15 -17.04 41.18
N ALA A 142 25.38 -15.89 41.83
CA ALA A 142 24.53 -14.71 41.68
C ALA A 142 24.58 -14.16 40.24
N HIS A 143 25.77 -14.17 39.63
CA HIS A 143 25.95 -13.71 38.25
C HIS A 143 25.29 -14.66 37.23
N ILE A 144 25.39 -15.97 37.44
CA ILE A 144 24.69 -16.99 36.63
C ILE A 144 23.17 -16.83 36.76
N ALA A 145 22.65 -16.67 37.99
CA ALA A 145 21.22 -16.45 38.22
C ALA A 145 20.72 -15.18 37.50
N HIS A 146 21.46 -14.07 37.59
CA HIS A 146 21.13 -12.83 36.89
C HIS A 146 21.16 -13.01 35.36
N ARG A 147 22.18 -13.70 34.81
CA ARG A 147 22.25 -13.99 33.37
C ARG A 147 21.11 -14.88 32.90
N LEU A 148 20.74 -15.92 33.65
CA LEU A 148 19.60 -16.76 33.34
C LEU A 148 18.30 -15.94 33.35
N GLN A 149 18.12 -15.06 34.33
CA GLN A 149 16.97 -14.16 34.38
C GLN A 149 16.94 -13.18 33.18
N SER A 150 18.09 -12.64 32.79
CA SER A 150 18.23 -11.78 31.61
C SER A 150 17.94 -12.52 30.30
N LEU A 151 18.39 -13.78 30.18
CA LEU A 151 18.07 -14.62 29.03
C LEU A 151 16.57 -14.96 28.98
N GLN A 152 15.96 -15.25 30.12
CA GLN A 152 14.52 -15.48 30.22
C GLN A 152 13.74 -14.23 29.81
N SER A 153 14.09 -13.05 30.32
CA SER A 153 13.42 -11.79 29.97
C SER A 153 13.61 -11.41 28.50
N ARG A 154 14.79 -11.66 27.93
CA ARG A 154 15.04 -11.43 26.50
C ARG A 154 14.27 -12.42 25.62
N ARG A 155 14.12 -13.68 26.06
CA ARG A 155 13.31 -14.69 25.36
C ARG A 155 11.83 -14.31 25.36
N THR A 156 11.28 -13.86 26.49
CA THR A 156 9.89 -13.39 26.56
C THR A 156 9.68 -12.11 25.74
N HIS A 157 10.66 -11.21 25.74
CA HIS A 157 10.61 -10.01 24.89
C HIS A 157 10.59 -10.34 23.39
N LEU A 158 11.48 -11.22 22.93
CA LEU A 158 11.53 -11.66 21.53
C LEU A 158 10.23 -12.37 21.12
N TYR A 159 9.67 -13.17 22.03
CA TYR A 159 8.35 -13.77 21.86
C TYR A 159 7.26 -12.71 21.66
N ASN A 160 7.21 -11.69 22.51
CA ASN A 160 6.24 -10.62 22.42
C ASN A 160 6.37 -9.85 21.09
N LEU A 161 7.59 -9.56 20.66
CA LEU A 161 7.83 -8.93 19.35
C LEU A 161 7.33 -9.79 18.18
N ARG A 162 7.61 -11.10 18.20
CA ARG A 162 7.12 -12.03 17.16
C ARG A 162 5.59 -12.05 17.11
N THR A 163 4.92 -12.13 18.25
CA THR A 163 3.45 -12.13 18.29
C THR A 163 2.86 -10.80 17.81
N GLN A 164 3.48 -9.67 18.16
CA GLN A 164 3.05 -8.36 17.68
C GLN A 164 3.24 -8.21 16.16
N SER A 165 4.37 -8.69 15.63
CA SER A 165 4.62 -8.71 14.18
C SER A 165 3.56 -9.54 13.44
N LEU A 166 3.28 -10.76 13.91
CA LEU A 166 2.25 -11.62 13.31
C LEU A 166 0.85 -10.99 13.33
N LYS A 167 0.47 -10.34 14.45
CA LYS A 167 -0.81 -9.60 14.54
C LYS A 167 -0.90 -8.48 13.51
N LYS A 168 0.18 -7.69 13.36
CA LYS A 168 0.24 -6.60 12.36
C LYS A 168 0.16 -7.13 10.93
N THR A 169 0.88 -8.20 10.61
CA THR A 169 0.84 -8.83 9.29
C THR A 169 -0.56 -9.34 8.96
N LEU A 170 -1.23 -9.97 9.92
CA LEU A 170 -2.60 -10.44 9.75
C LEU A 170 -3.55 -9.27 9.48
N HIS A 171 -3.45 -8.17 10.25
CA HIS A 171 -4.26 -6.98 10.04
C HIS A 171 -4.01 -6.31 8.66
N LEU A 172 -2.75 -6.26 8.20
CA LEU A 172 -2.43 -5.77 6.86
C LEU A 172 -3.10 -6.66 5.80
N THR A 173 -3.00 -7.98 5.94
CA THR A 173 -3.59 -8.90 4.96
C THR A 173 -5.12 -8.80 4.91
N THR A 174 -5.78 -8.55 6.04
CA THR A 174 -7.24 -8.33 6.05
C THR A 174 -7.61 -7.01 5.41
N LEU A 175 -6.85 -5.93 5.65
CA LEU A 175 -7.06 -4.63 4.99
C LEU A 175 -6.82 -4.71 3.48
N LEU A 176 -5.77 -5.42 3.04
CA LEU A 176 -5.52 -5.64 1.61
C LEU A 176 -6.69 -6.41 0.96
N ARG A 177 -7.22 -7.43 1.64
CA ARG A 177 -8.40 -8.17 1.18
C ARG A 177 -9.63 -7.27 1.04
N THR A 178 -9.90 -6.40 2.01
CA THR A 178 -11.05 -5.48 1.94
C THR A 178 -10.87 -4.46 0.82
N GLN A 179 -9.66 -3.91 0.64
CA GLN A 179 -9.35 -2.99 -0.45
C GLN A 179 -9.54 -3.64 -1.83
N ILE A 180 -9.05 -4.87 -2.01
CA ILE A 180 -9.26 -5.62 -3.26
C ILE A 180 -10.76 -5.86 -3.50
N SER A 181 -11.53 -6.23 -2.47
CA SER A 181 -12.98 -6.43 -2.61
C SER A 181 -13.70 -5.14 -3.02
N ILE A 182 -13.36 -3.99 -2.42
CA ILE A 182 -13.97 -2.69 -2.74
C ILE A 182 -13.60 -2.25 -4.16
N THR A 183 -12.33 -2.41 -4.55
CA THR A 183 -11.88 -2.04 -5.90
C THR A 183 -12.57 -2.88 -6.97
N ILE A 184 -12.74 -4.19 -6.75
CA ILE A 184 -13.52 -5.06 -7.64
C ILE A 184 -14.96 -4.56 -7.75
N LYS A 185 -15.64 -4.29 -6.63
CA LYS A 185 -17.01 -3.76 -6.64
C LYS A 185 -17.13 -2.42 -7.39
N LEU A 186 -16.15 -1.54 -7.24
CA LEU A 186 -16.13 -0.24 -7.92
C LEU A 186 -15.95 -0.41 -9.43
N ILE A 187 -15.05 -1.29 -9.87
CA ILE A 187 -14.87 -1.62 -11.28
C ILE A 187 -16.15 -2.24 -11.85
N GLU A 188 -16.76 -3.18 -11.13
CA GLU A 188 -18.03 -3.78 -11.52
C GLU A 188 -19.11 -2.71 -11.69
N GLN A 189 -19.30 -1.81 -10.72
CA GLN A 189 -20.31 -0.76 -10.79
C GLN A 189 -20.08 0.26 -11.93
N THR A 190 -18.83 0.68 -12.13
CA THR A 190 -18.48 1.76 -13.07
C THR A 190 -18.33 1.29 -14.51
N LYS A 191 -17.75 0.10 -14.75
CA LYS A 191 -17.50 -0.43 -16.10
C LYS A 191 -18.58 -1.39 -16.57
N HIS A 192 -19.10 -2.21 -15.66
CA HIS A 192 -19.96 -3.34 -16.03
C HIS A 192 -21.38 -3.25 -15.45
N GLY A 193 -21.63 -2.26 -14.58
CA GLY A 193 -22.81 -2.17 -13.76
C GLY A 193 -24.03 -1.62 -14.49
N LEU A 194 -25.19 -1.79 -13.85
CA LEU A 194 -26.48 -1.28 -14.35
C LEU A 194 -26.44 0.23 -14.60
N SER A 195 -25.73 1.01 -13.76
CA SER A 195 -25.60 2.47 -13.94
C SER A 195 -24.89 2.84 -15.25
N SER A 196 -23.75 2.20 -15.54
CA SER A 196 -23.01 2.39 -16.80
C SER A 196 -23.83 1.97 -18.02
N ARG A 197 -24.54 0.84 -17.92
CA ARG A 197 -25.44 0.37 -18.98
C ARG A 197 -26.64 1.29 -19.18
N ALA A 198 -27.24 1.81 -18.10
CA ALA A 198 -28.36 2.75 -18.14
C ALA A 198 -27.95 4.08 -18.77
N GLN A 199 -26.82 4.64 -18.37
CA GLN A 199 -26.27 5.86 -18.99
C GLN A 199 -25.98 5.65 -20.47
N LYS A 200 -25.38 4.51 -20.84
CA LYS A 200 -25.13 4.16 -22.26
C LYS A 200 -26.44 4.03 -23.04
N SER A 201 -27.47 3.42 -22.46
CA SER A 201 -28.79 3.29 -23.09
C SER A 201 -29.46 4.65 -23.26
N GLN A 202 -29.42 5.50 -22.22
CA GLN A 202 -29.97 6.86 -22.25
C GLN A 202 -29.26 7.73 -23.29
N ALA A 203 -27.94 7.67 -23.36
CA ALA A 203 -27.16 8.39 -24.38
C ALA A 203 -27.52 7.93 -25.80
N LYS A 204 -27.67 6.61 -26.02
CA LYS A 204 -28.12 6.07 -27.31
C LYS A 204 -29.54 6.51 -27.66
N HIS A 205 -30.46 6.49 -26.69
CA HIS A 205 -31.82 6.96 -26.88
C HIS A 205 -31.87 8.44 -27.28
N LEU A 206 -31.12 9.29 -26.56
CA LEU A 206 -31.03 10.72 -26.88
C LEU A 206 -30.44 10.97 -28.28
N ALA A 207 -29.43 10.19 -28.68
CA ALA A 207 -28.86 10.27 -30.03
C ALA A 207 -29.87 9.89 -31.12
N LEU A 208 -30.63 8.80 -30.92
CA LEU A 208 -31.69 8.41 -31.86
C LEU A 208 -32.81 9.45 -31.92
N VAL A 209 -33.18 10.04 -30.77
CA VAL A 209 -34.16 11.13 -30.74
C VAL A 209 -33.64 12.33 -31.53
N SER A 210 -32.39 12.74 -31.36
CA SER A 210 -31.83 13.85 -32.14
C SER A 210 -31.79 13.57 -33.64
N GLU A 211 -31.42 12.35 -34.05
CA GLU A 211 -31.42 11.95 -35.46
C GLU A 211 -32.84 11.95 -36.05
N SER A 212 -33.82 11.48 -35.28
CA SER A 212 -35.23 11.52 -35.70
C SER A 212 -35.77 12.94 -35.82
N LEU A 213 -35.36 13.84 -34.93
CA LEU A 213 -35.73 15.25 -34.97
C LEU A 213 -35.07 15.94 -36.16
N GLU A 214 -33.80 15.67 -36.44
CA GLU A 214 -33.11 16.18 -37.63
C GLU A 214 -33.83 15.73 -38.90
N GLY A 215 -34.22 14.45 -38.98
CA GLY A 215 -35.03 13.92 -40.08
C GLY A 215 -36.37 14.65 -40.22
N LYS A 216 -37.10 14.87 -39.12
CA LYS A 216 -38.37 15.62 -39.14
C LYS A 216 -38.19 17.07 -39.58
N VAL A 217 -37.15 17.75 -39.10
CA VAL A 217 -36.85 19.13 -39.51
C VAL A 217 -36.52 19.19 -40.99
N LYS A 218 -35.76 18.22 -41.53
CA LYS A 218 -35.49 18.12 -42.98
C LYS A 218 -36.78 17.93 -43.78
N ILE A 219 -37.69 17.05 -43.35
CA ILE A 219 -38.98 16.86 -44.02
C ILE A 219 -39.80 18.15 -44.00
N MET A 220 -39.96 18.78 -42.83
CA MET A 220 -40.69 20.05 -42.71
C MET A 220 -40.07 21.16 -43.56
N TYR A 221 -38.74 21.19 -43.67
CA TYR A 221 -38.03 22.12 -44.53
C TYR A 221 -38.37 21.90 -46.01
N PHE A 222 -38.35 20.65 -46.49
CA PHE A 222 -38.75 20.33 -47.86
C PHE A 222 -40.24 20.60 -48.11
N GLU A 223 -41.13 20.27 -47.18
CA GLU A 223 -42.56 20.60 -47.29
C GLU A 223 -42.81 22.11 -47.35
N GLN A 224 -42.03 22.92 -46.61
CA GLN A 224 -42.12 24.37 -46.68
C GLN A 224 -41.54 24.92 -47.98
N LEU A 225 -40.43 24.36 -48.46
CA LEU A 225 -39.89 24.72 -49.77
C LEU A 225 -40.88 24.42 -50.87
N ASP A 226 -41.50 23.23 -50.87
CA ASP A 226 -42.51 22.85 -51.87
C ASP A 226 -43.71 23.82 -51.84
N ARG A 227 -44.13 24.29 -50.66
CA ARG A 227 -45.21 25.30 -50.54
C ARG A 227 -44.84 26.71 -51.02
N ILE A 228 -43.56 27.07 -50.98
CA ILE A 228 -43.10 28.41 -51.43
C ILE A 228 -42.78 28.37 -52.92
N TYR A 229 -42.17 27.27 -53.36
CA TYR A 229 -41.82 26.96 -54.73
C TYR A 229 -42.87 26.07 -55.37
N ASP A 230 -44.11 26.56 -55.41
CA ASP A 230 -45.15 25.96 -56.23
C ASP A 230 -44.72 25.99 -57.72
N ASP A 231 -45.26 25.06 -58.53
CA ASP A 231 -44.93 24.96 -59.96
C ASP A 231 -45.20 26.29 -60.71
N ASP A 232 -46.22 27.03 -60.26
CA ASP A 232 -46.54 28.37 -60.76
C ASP A 232 -45.47 29.41 -60.41
N THR A 233 -44.89 29.38 -59.20
CA THR A 233 -43.86 30.35 -58.80
C THR A 233 -42.51 30.02 -59.42
N THR A 234 -42.18 28.74 -59.57
CA THR A 234 -40.99 28.31 -60.31
C THR A 234 -41.09 28.61 -61.80
N GLY A 235 -42.27 28.43 -62.41
CA GLY A 235 -42.59 28.89 -63.76
C GLY A 235 -42.44 30.41 -63.91
N ALA A 236 -43.01 31.19 -63.00
CA ALA A 236 -42.87 32.65 -63.00
C ALA A 236 -41.41 33.11 -62.84
N LEU A 237 -40.63 32.44 -61.98
CA LEU A 237 -39.19 32.70 -61.82
C LEU A 237 -38.40 32.32 -63.08
N ALA A 238 -38.76 31.24 -63.77
CA ALA A 238 -38.14 30.85 -65.03
C ALA A 238 -38.40 31.90 -66.13
N PHE A 239 -39.64 32.38 -66.26
CA PHE A 239 -39.98 33.46 -67.18
C PHE A 239 -39.27 34.78 -66.81
N TYR A 240 -39.18 35.10 -65.52
CA TYR A 240 -38.46 36.29 -65.07
C TYR A 240 -36.96 36.19 -65.37
N LYS A 241 -36.36 35.01 -65.22
CA LYS A 241 -34.97 34.75 -65.59
C LYS A 241 -34.74 34.95 -67.09
N GLU A 242 -35.61 34.39 -67.93
CA GLU A 242 -35.55 34.57 -69.38
C GLU A 242 -35.68 36.06 -69.75
N HIS A 243 -36.62 36.77 -69.12
CA HIS A 243 -36.78 38.21 -69.30
C HIS A 243 -35.52 39.00 -68.88
N LEU A 244 -34.88 38.66 -67.77
CA LEU A 244 -33.64 39.30 -67.33
C LEU A 244 -32.48 39.02 -68.28
N GLU A 245 -32.38 37.81 -68.83
CA GLU A 245 -31.38 37.49 -69.86
C GLU A 245 -31.60 38.32 -71.12
N ASP A 246 -32.85 38.46 -71.56
CA ASP A 246 -33.22 39.33 -72.68
C ASP A 246 -32.92 40.81 -72.42
N VAL A 247 -33.27 41.32 -71.24
CA VAL A 247 -32.97 42.70 -70.83
C VAL A 247 -31.46 42.91 -70.77
N LYS A 248 -30.70 41.96 -70.23
CA LYS A 248 -29.23 42.02 -70.20
C LYS A 248 -28.64 42.07 -71.61
N VAL A 249 -29.17 41.27 -72.54
CA VAL A 249 -28.75 41.32 -73.95
C VAL A 249 -29.09 42.67 -74.56
N ARG A 250 -30.28 43.23 -74.30
CA ARG A 250 -30.69 44.56 -74.76
C ARG A 250 -29.80 45.67 -74.20
N LEU A 251 -29.53 45.67 -72.90
CA LEU A 251 -28.66 46.65 -72.25
C LEU A 251 -27.21 46.52 -72.73
N LYS A 252 -26.70 45.31 -72.97
CA LYS A 252 -25.39 45.13 -73.61
C LYS A 252 -25.36 45.71 -75.03
N LYS A 253 -26.43 45.53 -75.80
CA LYS A 253 -26.55 46.14 -77.13
C LYS A 253 -26.63 47.67 -77.05
N GLN A 254 -27.38 48.22 -76.09
CA GLN A 254 -27.43 49.67 -75.87
C GLN A 254 -26.10 50.23 -75.36
N GLY A 255 -25.40 49.52 -74.46
CA GLY A 255 -24.07 49.88 -73.99
C GLY A 255 -23.07 49.93 -75.13
N ARG A 256 -23.04 48.90 -76.00
CA ARG A 256 -22.20 48.92 -77.21
C ARG A 256 -22.55 50.05 -78.17
N LYS A 257 -23.84 50.41 -78.28
CA LYS A 257 -24.26 51.56 -79.10
C LYS A 257 -23.79 52.88 -78.49
N ALA A 258 -23.98 53.09 -77.19
CA ALA A 258 -23.54 54.30 -76.49
C ALA A 258 -22.01 54.41 -76.44
N GLU A 259 -21.28 53.29 -76.29
CA GLU A 259 -19.82 53.23 -76.43
C GLU A 259 -19.41 53.58 -77.86
N GLY A 260 -20.09 53.06 -78.89
CA GLY A 260 -19.86 53.46 -80.28
C GLY A 260 -20.12 54.95 -80.52
N GLU A 261 -21.21 55.50 -79.98
CA GLU A 261 -21.51 56.94 -80.03
C GLU A 261 -20.44 57.75 -79.29
N LEU A 262 -19.97 57.30 -78.12
CA LEU A 262 -18.85 57.93 -77.40
C LEU A 262 -17.54 57.83 -78.16
N GLU A 263 -17.23 56.71 -78.80
CA GLU A 263 -16.07 56.57 -79.69
C GLU A 263 -16.17 57.51 -80.89
N GLU A 264 -17.37 57.71 -81.45
CA GLU A 264 -17.62 58.74 -82.45
C GLU A 264 -17.38 60.15 -81.88
N TYR A 265 -17.89 60.47 -80.68
CA TYR A 265 -17.63 61.73 -79.96
C TYR A 265 -16.15 61.93 -79.58
N GLU A 266 -15.40 60.88 -79.25
CA GLU A 266 -13.96 60.94 -79.00
C GLU A 266 -13.15 61.03 -80.31
N GLY A 267 -13.68 60.46 -81.39
CA GLY A 267 -13.18 60.61 -82.77
C GLY A 267 -13.34 62.03 -83.31
N PHE A 268 -14.34 62.78 -82.83
CA PHE A 268 -14.34 64.24 -82.91
C PHE A 268 -13.29 64.78 -81.91
N GLY A 269 -12.03 64.77 -82.36
CA GLY A 269 -10.86 65.07 -81.54
C GLY A 269 -10.93 66.38 -80.72
N GLU A 270 -9.96 66.52 -79.82
CA GLU A 270 -9.65 67.56 -78.82
C GLU A 270 -10.36 68.95 -78.88
N GLY A 271 -10.76 69.42 -80.06
CA GLY A 271 -11.65 70.56 -80.27
C GLY A 271 -13.01 70.43 -79.58
N VAL A 272 -13.71 69.30 -79.68
CA VAL A 272 -15.02 69.13 -78.99
C VAL A 272 -14.85 69.06 -77.47
N LYS A 273 -13.77 68.43 -76.97
CA LYS A 273 -13.42 68.47 -75.54
C LYS A 273 -13.15 69.91 -75.07
N ARG A 274 -12.48 70.75 -75.87
CA ARG A 274 -12.32 72.18 -75.56
C ARG A 274 -13.64 72.93 -75.58
N ASP A 275 -14.52 72.64 -76.53
CA ASP A 275 -15.81 73.31 -76.64
C ASP A 275 -16.76 72.90 -75.51
N VAL A 276 -16.78 71.62 -75.11
CA VAL A 276 -17.53 71.15 -73.93
C VAL A 276 -17.00 71.80 -72.64
N VAL A 277 -15.67 71.94 -72.49
CA VAL A 277 -15.08 72.65 -71.33
C VAL A 277 -15.42 74.15 -71.38
N ARG A 278 -15.46 74.77 -72.57
CA ARG A 278 -15.92 76.16 -72.71
C ARG A 278 -17.41 76.30 -72.40
N TYR A 279 -18.25 75.41 -72.90
CA TYR A 279 -19.68 75.40 -72.62
C TYR A 279 -19.97 75.18 -71.13
N ALA A 280 -19.24 74.28 -70.46
CA ALA A 280 -19.33 74.09 -69.01
C ALA A 280 -18.94 75.35 -68.24
N LYS A 281 -17.84 76.02 -68.64
CA LYS A 281 -17.45 77.32 -68.05
C LYS A 281 -18.49 78.42 -68.31
N VAL A 282 -19.07 78.46 -69.51
CA VAL A 282 -20.14 79.43 -69.85
C VAL A 282 -21.42 79.15 -69.05
N LEU A 283 -21.74 77.89 -68.76
CA LEU A 283 -22.86 77.53 -67.88
C LEU A 283 -22.61 77.95 -66.43
N ASP A 284 -21.40 77.70 -65.89
CA ASP A 284 -21.01 78.18 -64.57
C ASP A 284 -21.00 79.73 -64.49
N GLU A 285 -20.56 80.41 -65.55
CA GLU A 285 -20.61 81.86 -65.66
C GLU A 285 -22.05 82.37 -65.78
N LEU A 286 -22.94 81.69 -66.52
CA LEU A 286 -24.37 82.00 -66.56
C LEU A 286 -25.03 81.82 -65.20
N GLU A 287 -24.70 80.76 -64.45
CA GLU A 287 -25.19 80.57 -63.07
C GLU A 287 -24.66 81.66 -62.14
N ARG A 288 -23.39 82.04 -62.25
CA ARG A 288 -22.84 83.17 -61.47
C ARG A 288 -23.48 84.49 -61.83
N VAL A 289 -23.64 84.80 -63.12
CA VAL A 289 -24.25 86.03 -63.61
C VAL A 289 -25.73 86.07 -63.25
N THR A 290 -26.47 84.96 -63.29
CA THR A 290 -27.87 84.94 -62.83
C THR A 290 -27.96 85.21 -61.32
N VAL A 291 -27.05 84.65 -60.50
CA VAL A 291 -26.95 84.98 -59.07
C VAL A 291 -26.52 86.44 -58.84
N GLU A 292 -25.64 87.00 -59.67
CA GLU A 292 -25.21 88.41 -59.58
C GLU A 292 -26.27 89.41 -60.06
N VAL A 293 -27.02 89.06 -61.12
CA VAL A 293 -28.20 89.82 -61.59
C VAL A 293 -29.29 89.81 -60.52
N GLN A 294 -29.54 88.66 -59.88
CA GLN A 294 -30.43 88.58 -58.72
C GLN A 294 -29.94 89.41 -57.52
N ARG A 295 -28.63 89.60 -57.37
CA ARG A 295 -28.02 90.40 -56.29
C ARG A 295 -27.95 91.90 -56.58
N LEU A 296 -27.87 92.31 -57.85
CA LEU A 296 -27.79 93.70 -58.31
C LEU A 296 -29.16 94.30 -58.69
N GLN A 297 -30.19 93.46 -58.89
CA GLN A 297 -31.61 93.87 -58.95
C GLN A 297 -32.20 94.06 -57.55
N GLY A 298 -31.57 94.85 -56.68
CA GLY A 298 -32.16 95.18 -55.39
C GLY A 298 -33.57 95.76 -55.55
N ASP A 299 -34.57 94.96 -55.19
CA ASP A 299 -35.94 95.34 -54.84
C ASP A 299 -36.62 94.15 -54.12
N PHE A 300 -36.84 94.33 -52.81
CA PHE A 300 -37.71 93.63 -51.84
C PHE A 300 -37.62 92.10 -51.66
#